data_AF-A0A962RMV6-F1
#
_entry.id   AF-A0A962RMV6-F1
#
_cell.length_a   1.000
_cell.length_b   1.000
_cell.length_c   1.000
_cell.angle_alpha   90.00
_cell.angle_beta   90.00
_cell.angle_gamma   90.00
#
_symmetry.space_group_name_H-M   'P 1'
#
loop_
_entity.id
_entity.type
_entity.pdbx_description
1 polymer ?
#
loop_
_entity_poly.entity_id
_entity_poly.type
_entity_poly.pdbx_seq_one_letter_code
_entity_poly.pdbx_strand_id
1 'polypeptide(L)'
;MYHRFFNLQAKPFQLSPDPRFFFGSKGHRRALSYLRYGIKQGEGFIIITGDVGTGKSTLVGMLFQLLARENVVATQVVTTQMGADDMLRMVAAGYGLAYQRQSKAALLKNIEQFTHACHEEGKRVLLVVDEAQGLPRKSIEELRML
;
A
#
# COMPACT_ATOMS: atom_id res chain seq x y z
N MET A 1 -34.22 1.18 0.07
CA MET A 1 -35.17 2.23 0.47
C MET A 1 -34.72 3.62 -0.03
N TYR A 2 -33.58 4.15 0.43
CA TYR A 2 -33.08 5.47 -0.01
C TYR A 2 -32.65 5.57 -1.48
N HIS A 3 -32.05 4.51 -2.04
CA HIS A 3 -31.54 4.50 -3.42
C HIS A 3 -32.62 4.79 -4.47
N ARG A 4 -33.80 4.15 -4.33
CA ARG A 4 -34.96 4.40 -5.21
C ARG A 4 -35.66 5.73 -4.93
N PHE A 5 -35.77 6.12 -3.66
CA PHE A 5 -36.46 7.36 -3.28
C PHE A 5 -35.72 8.63 -3.77
N PHE A 6 -34.38 8.63 -3.68
CA PHE A 6 -33.54 9.75 -4.12
C PHE A 6 -32.93 9.57 -5.52
N ASN A 7 -33.33 8.52 -6.25
CA ASN A 7 -32.80 8.18 -7.57
C ASN A 7 -31.26 8.11 -7.62
N LEU A 8 -30.64 7.60 -6.56
CA LEU A 8 -29.19 7.46 -6.47
C LEU A 8 -28.72 6.32 -7.37
N GLN A 9 -27.48 6.38 -7.85
CA GLN A 9 -26.89 5.30 -8.66
C GLN A 9 -26.13 4.26 -7.82
N ALA A 10 -25.78 4.60 -6.57
CA ALA A 10 -25.11 3.70 -5.62
C ALA A 10 -25.65 3.90 -4.19
N LYS A 11 -25.41 2.93 -3.31
CA LYS A 11 -25.80 3.05 -1.89
C LYS A 11 -25.04 4.24 -1.27
N PRO A 12 -25.73 5.23 -0.67
CA PRO A 12 -25.05 6.28 0.06
C PRO A 12 -24.48 5.73 1.38
N PHE A 13 -23.40 6.33 1.88
CA PHE A 13 -22.76 6.02 3.18
C PHE A 13 -22.30 4.56 3.34
N GLN A 14 -21.61 4.02 2.35
CA GLN A 14 -20.97 2.70 2.48
C GLN A 14 -19.82 2.74 3.48
N LEU A 15 -19.64 1.65 4.24
CA LEU A 15 -18.53 1.51 5.19
C LEU A 15 -17.16 1.47 4.48
N SER A 16 -17.12 0.86 3.30
CA SER A 16 -15.93 0.84 2.46
C SER A 16 -15.99 1.98 1.45
N PRO A 17 -14.89 2.74 1.26
CA PRO A 17 -14.85 3.79 0.27
C PRO A 17 -14.96 3.19 -1.15
N ASP A 18 -15.78 3.82 -2.00
CA ASP A 18 -15.87 3.49 -3.42
C ASP A 18 -15.03 4.50 -4.22
N PRO A 19 -13.94 4.04 -4.89
CA PRO A 19 -13.03 4.90 -5.64
C PRO A 19 -13.71 5.74 -6.74
N ARG A 20 -14.87 5.29 -7.26
CA ARG A 20 -15.63 6.02 -8.28
C ARG A 20 -16.14 7.38 -7.79
N PHE A 21 -16.28 7.52 -6.46
CA PHE A 21 -16.73 8.75 -5.81
C PHE A 21 -15.57 9.55 -5.21
N PHE A 22 -14.33 9.29 -5.61
CA PHE A 22 -13.18 10.00 -5.10
C PHE A 22 -13.23 11.50 -5.44
N PHE A 23 -13.31 12.33 -4.39
CA PHE A 23 -13.12 13.76 -4.50
C PHE A 23 -11.63 14.12 -4.33
N GLY A 24 -10.94 14.32 -5.45
CA GLY A 24 -9.54 14.71 -5.45
C GLY A 24 -9.36 16.16 -5.00
N SER A 25 -9.40 16.44 -3.71
CA SER A 25 -9.11 17.76 -3.13
C SER A 25 -7.72 18.27 -3.58
N LYS A 26 -7.43 19.56 -3.37
CA LYS A 26 -6.10 20.12 -3.69
C LYS A 26 -4.97 19.36 -2.99
N GLY A 27 -5.18 18.94 -1.74
CA GLY A 27 -4.25 18.11 -0.98
C GLY A 27 -4.07 16.73 -1.59
N HIS A 28 -5.17 16.03 -1.90
CA HIS A 28 -5.11 14.69 -2.49
C HIS A 28 -4.40 14.68 -3.84
N ARG A 29 -4.71 15.64 -4.72
CA ARG A 29 -4.05 15.75 -6.03
C ARG A 29 -2.56 15.98 -5.90
N ARG A 30 -2.13 16.83 -4.96
CA ARG A 30 -0.71 17.08 -4.71
C ARG A 30 0.00 15.83 -4.20
N ALA A 31 -0.60 15.13 -3.24
CA ALA A 31 -0.06 13.89 -2.69
C ALA A 31 0.04 12.79 -3.75
N LEU A 32 -0.99 12.60 -4.59
CA LEU A 32 -0.95 11.65 -5.70
C LEU A 32 0.14 11.99 -6.73
N SER A 33 0.29 13.27 -7.09
CA SER A 33 1.37 13.71 -7.99
C SER A 33 2.75 13.43 -7.40
N TYR A 34 2.94 13.71 -6.10
CA TYR A 34 4.19 13.43 -5.40
C TYR A 34 4.49 11.93 -5.36
N LEU A 35 3.51 11.10 -4.96
CA LEU A 35 3.67 9.63 -4.95
C LEU A 35 4.05 9.09 -6.33
N ARG A 36 3.35 9.51 -7.38
CA ARG A 36 3.66 9.08 -8.75
C ARG A 36 5.06 9.50 -9.17
N TYR A 37 5.47 10.71 -8.81
CA TYR A 37 6.83 11.18 -9.11
C TYR A 37 7.87 10.36 -8.35
N GLY A 38 7.73 10.20 -7.04
CA GLY A 38 8.67 9.43 -6.21
C GLY A 38 8.78 7.96 -6.66
N ILE A 39 7.64 7.33 -6.98
CA ILE A 39 7.61 5.96 -7.54
C ILE A 39 8.35 5.89 -8.88
N LYS A 40 8.31 6.94 -9.72
CA LYS A 40 9.04 6.99 -11.00
C LYS A 40 10.52 7.33 -10.87
N GLN A 41 10.91 8.08 -9.85
CA GLN A 41 12.32 8.35 -9.56
C GLN A 41 12.99 7.22 -8.79
N GLY A 42 12.21 6.37 -8.12
CA GLY A 42 12.75 5.31 -7.27
C GLY A 42 13.17 5.86 -5.92
N GLU A 43 12.44 6.87 -5.41
CA GLU A 43 12.60 7.30 -4.01
C GLU A 43 12.34 6.11 -3.08
N GLY A 44 13.26 5.84 -2.16
CA GLY A 44 13.18 4.65 -1.31
C GLY A 44 12.01 4.67 -0.32
N PHE A 45 11.75 5.81 0.33
CA PHE A 45 10.68 5.94 1.32
C PHE A 45 9.86 7.21 1.07
N ILE A 46 8.54 7.05 1.01
CA ILE A 46 7.58 8.16 0.89
C ILE A 46 6.60 8.08 2.05
N ILE A 47 6.44 9.18 2.78
CA ILE A 47 5.53 9.27 3.92
C ILE A 47 4.37 10.20 3.55
N ILE A 48 3.15 9.73 3.76
CA ILE A 48 1.93 10.53 3.65
C ILE A 48 1.37 10.76 5.05
N THR A 49 1.29 12.02 5.45
CA THR A 49 0.74 12.44 6.73
C THR A 49 -0.59 13.17 6.54
N GLY A 50 -1.41 13.15 7.59
CA GLY A 50 -2.70 13.83 7.64
C GLY A 50 -3.54 13.30 8.79
N ASP A 51 -4.47 14.11 9.26
CA ASP A 51 -5.32 13.77 10.40
C ASP A 51 -6.23 12.57 10.12
N VAL A 52 -6.85 12.03 11.18
CA VAL A 52 -7.84 10.96 11.05
C VAL A 52 -9.00 11.44 10.18
N GLY A 53 -9.47 10.59 9.26
CA GLY A 53 -10.57 10.91 8.35
C GLY A 53 -10.21 11.80 7.16
N THR A 54 -8.94 12.20 6.98
CA THR A 54 -8.49 13.00 5.83
C THR A 54 -8.41 12.24 4.50
N GLY A 55 -8.81 10.96 4.46
CA GLY A 55 -8.87 10.18 3.21
C GLY A 55 -7.56 9.53 2.77
N LYS A 56 -6.60 9.32 3.68
CA LYS A 56 -5.31 8.65 3.39
C LYS A 56 -5.49 7.25 2.76
N SER A 57 -6.30 6.38 3.36
CA SER A 57 -6.58 5.05 2.80
C SER A 57 -7.33 5.12 1.46
N THR A 58 -8.21 6.11 1.29
CA THR A 58 -8.86 6.37 -0.01
C THR A 58 -7.84 6.78 -1.06
N LEU A 59 -6.85 7.60 -0.70
CA LEU A 59 -5.76 8.03 -1.57
C LEU A 59 -4.87 6.84 -1.97
N VAL A 60 -4.60 5.90 -1.06
CA VAL A 60 -3.92 4.63 -1.38
C VAL A 60 -4.74 3.83 -2.39
N GLY A 61 -6.05 3.66 -2.18
CA GLY A 61 -6.91 2.98 -3.15
C GLY A 61 -6.86 3.60 -4.55
N MET A 62 -6.86 4.94 -4.63
CA MET A 62 -6.68 5.65 -5.90
C MET A 62 -5.29 5.45 -6.51
N LEU A 63 -4.24 5.40 -5.69
CA LEU A 63 -2.88 5.11 -6.15
C LEU A 63 -2.84 3.74 -6.86
N PHE A 64 -3.39 2.69 -6.24
CA PHE A 64 -3.44 1.36 -6.85
C PHE A 64 -4.16 1.35 -8.21
N GLN A 65 -5.26 2.09 -8.35
CA GLN A 65 -5.94 2.23 -9.65
C GLN A 65 -5.09 2.92 -10.71
N LEU A 66 -4.29 3.91 -10.33
CA LEU A 66 -3.38 4.60 -11.24
C LEU A 66 -2.18 3.72 -11.62
N LEU A 67 -1.69 2.91 -10.69
CA LEU A 67 -0.55 2.01 -10.90
C LEU A 67 -0.90 0.75 -11.70
N ALA A 68 -2.17 0.37 -11.80
CA ALA A 68 -2.61 -0.81 -12.56
C ALA A 68 -2.20 -0.82 -14.04
N ARG A 69 -1.76 0.32 -14.59
CA ARG A 69 -1.28 0.48 -15.96
C ARG A 69 0.23 0.79 -16.06
N GLU A 70 0.93 0.81 -14.94
CA GLU A 70 2.37 1.11 -14.86
C GLU A 70 3.14 -0.20 -14.55
N ASN A 71 4.45 -0.24 -14.81
CA ASN A 71 5.30 -1.41 -14.49
C ASN A 71 5.62 -1.46 -12.99
N VAL A 72 4.60 -1.61 -12.15
CA VAL A 72 4.72 -1.63 -10.69
C VAL A 72 3.97 -2.83 -10.12
N VAL A 73 4.66 -3.65 -9.33
CA VAL A 73 4.08 -4.71 -8.52
C VAL A 73 3.86 -4.15 -7.12
N ALA A 74 2.62 -3.77 -6.84
CA ALA A 74 2.25 -3.12 -5.60
C ALA A 74 1.49 -4.08 -4.66
N THR A 75 1.77 -3.99 -3.36
CA THR A 75 0.98 -4.64 -2.31
C THR A 75 0.74 -3.69 -1.14
N GLN A 76 -0.28 -3.99 -0.34
CA GLN A 76 -0.64 -3.19 0.83
C GLN A 76 -0.66 -4.08 2.08
N VAL A 77 -0.04 -3.58 3.14
CA VAL A 77 -0.17 -4.12 4.50
C VAL A 77 -0.90 -3.08 5.34
N VAL A 78 -2.02 -3.47 5.95
CA VAL A 78 -2.76 -2.66 6.92
C VAL A 78 -2.34 -3.10 8.32
N THR A 79 -1.79 -2.18 9.11
CA THR A 79 -1.12 -2.55 10.36
C THR A 79 -2.08 -2.60 11.55
N THR A 80 -1.97 -3.65 12.35
CA THR A 80 -2.47 -3.71 13.74
C THR A 80 -1.33 -4.21 14.63
N GLN A 81 -0.52 -3.29 15.22
CA GLN A 81 0.60 -3.58 16.15
C GLN A 81 1.31 -4.94 15.94
N MET A 82 1.99 -5.11 14.80
CA MET A 82 2.62 -6.39 14.44
C MET A 82 4.11 -6.42 14.82
N GLY A 83 4.57 -7.58 15.28
CA GLY A 83 5.99 -7.84 15.48
C GLY A 83 6.78 -7.85 14.17
N ALA A 84 8.10 -7.75 14.26
CA ALA A 84 8.98 -7.58 13.10
C ALA A 84 8.97 -8.82 12.17
N ASP A 85 8.94 -10.02 12.75
CA ASP A 85 8.86 -11.28 12.00
C ASP A 85 7.50 -11.45 11.29
N ASP A 86 6.41 -11.04 11.96
CA ASP A 86 5.08 -11.08 11.36
C ASP A 86 4.96 -10.08 10.21
N MET A 87 5.63 -8.92 10.31
CA MET A 87 5.69 -7.94 9.22
C MET A 87 6.32 -8.55 7.97
N LEU A 88 7.46 -9.26 8.10
CA LEU A 88 8.10 -9.94 6.97
C LEU A 88 7.20 -11.02 6.35
N ARG A 89 6.45 -11.77 7.18
CA ARG A 89 5.47 -12.75 6.68
C ARG A 89 4.34 -12.09 5.92
N MET A 90 3.83 -10.95 6.41
CA MET A 90 2.77 -10.19 5.75
C MET A 90 3.24 -9.60 4.42
N VAL A 91 4.48 -9.09 4.35
CA VAL A 91 5.09 -8.63 3.10
C VAL A 91 5.21 -9.78 2.11
N ALA A 92 5.76 -10.93 2.53
CA ALA A 92 5.87 -12.11 1.68
C ALA A 92 4.49 -12.58 1.18
N ALA A 93 3.49 -12.66 2.06
CA ALA A 93 2.12 -13.01 1.70
C ALA A 93 1.51 -12.01 0.72
N GLY A 94 1.74 -10.71 0.91
CA GLY A 94 1.23 -9.65 0.06
C GLY A 94 1.75 -9.70 -1.39
N TYR A 95 2.93 -10.27 -1.60
CA TYR A 95 3.50 -10.54 -2.92
C TYR A 95 3.25 -11.97 -3.43
N GLY A 96 2.49 -12.79 -2.69
CA GLY A 96 2.21 -14.18 -3.07
C GLY A 96 3.38 -15.15 -2.88
N LEU A 97 4.38 -14.79 -2.07
CA LEU A 97 5.55 -15.62 -1.78
C LEU A 97 5.23 -16.65 -0.68
N ALA A 98 6.02 -17.72 -0.62
CA ALA A 98 5.91 -18.69 0.47
C ALA A 98 6.30 -18.06 1.82
N TYR A 99 5.38 -18.08 2.79
CA TYR A 99 5.57 -17.44 4.10
C TYR A 99 5.30 -18.36 5.29
N GLN A 100 4.52 -19.43 5.11
CA GLN A 100 4.15 -20.35 6.19
C GLN A 100 5.32 -21.25 6.56
N ARG A 101 5.59 -21.38 7.87
CA ARG A 101 6.67 -22.23 8.43
C ARG A 101 8.07 -21.89 7.90
N GLN A 102 8.25 -20.71 7.31
CA GLN A 102 9.55 -20.21 6.87
C GLN A 102 10.32 -19.60 8.04
N SER A 103 11.65 -19.79 8.05
CA SER A 103 12.55 -19.04 8.93
C SER A 103 12.65 -17.59 8.45
N LYS A 104 13.08 -16.68 9.33
CA LYS A 104 13.32 -15.28 8.96
C LYS A 104 14.29 -15.14 7.79
N ALA A 105 15.40 -15.89 7.81
CA ALA A 105 16.38 -15.88 6.73
C ALA A 105 15.77 -16.34 5.39
N ALA A 106 14.89 -17.34 5.40
CA ALA A 106 14.20 -17.80 4.20
C ALA A 106 13.21 -16.74 3.67
N LEU A 107 12.47 -16.05 4.55
CA LEU A 107 11.59 -14.94 4.17
C LEU A 107 12.37 -13.82 3.49
N LEU A 108 13.45 -13.35 4.10
CA LEU A 108 14.30 -12.29 3.56
C LEU A 108 14.86 -12.67 2.20
N LYS A 109 15.42 -13.88 2.08
CA LYS A 109 15.95 -14.39 0.82
C LYS A 109 14.88 -14.46 -0.28
N ASN A 110 13.67 -14.92 0.05
CA ASN A 110 12.58 -15.00 -0.92
C ASN A 110 12.13 -13.61 -1.39
N ILE A 111 12.05 -12.63 -0.48
CA ILE A 111 11.71 -11.24 -0.81
C ILE A 111 12.79 -10.63 -1.69
N GLU A 112 14.07 -10.79 -1.35
CA GLU A 112 15.21 -10.32 -2.13
C GLU A 112 15.22 -10.91 -3.55
N GLN A 113 15.03 -12.24 -3.67
CA GLN A 113 14.96 -12.88 -4.98
C GLN A 113 13.79 -12.36 -5.81
N PHE A 114 12.64 -12.13 -5.18
CA PHE A 114 11.47 -11.56 -5.83
C PHE A 114 11.71 -10.12 -6.31
N THR A 115 12.33 -9.25 -5.50
CA THR A 115 12.62 -7.87 -5.87
C THR A 115 13.64 -7.81 -7.00
N HIS A 116 14.66 -8.67 -6.98
CA HIS A 116 15.62 -8.81 -8.08
C HIS A 116 14.95 -9.27 -9.37
N ALA A 117 14.12 -10.31 -9.34
CA ALA A 117 13.40 -10.78 -10.52
C ALA A 117 12.49 -9.68 -11.12
N CYS A 118 11.77 -8.94 -10.27
CA CYS A 118 10.98 -7.79 -10.72
C CYS A 118 11.86 -6.73 -11.40
N HIS A 119 13.02 -6.43 -10.83
CA HIS A 119 13.96 -5.46 -11.38
C HIS A 119 14.48 -5.88 -12.76
N GLU A 120 14.83 -7.15 -12.94
CA GLU A 120 15.26 -7.72 -14.23
C GLU A 120 14.17 -7.63 -15.29
N GLU A 121 12.90 -7.73 -14.90
CA GLU A 121 11.73 -7.53 -15.77
C GLU A 121 11.38 -6.04 -16.00
N GLY A 122 12.17 -5.10 -15.48
CA GLY A 122 11.91 -3.66 -15.56
C GLY A 122 10.70 -3.19 -14.74
N LYS A 123 10.27 -4.00 -13.76
CA LYS A 123 9.18 -3.71 -12.83
C LYS A 123 9.72 -3.16 -11.52
N ARG A 124 8.94 -2.27 -10.90
CA ARG A 124 9.23 -1.74 -9.56
C ARG A 124 8.36 -2.44 -8.53
N VAL A 125 8.94 -2.73 -7.37
CA VAL A 125 8.20 -3.29 -6.24
C VAL A 125 7.77 -2.14 -5.32
N LEU A 126 6.48 -2.09 -4.96
CA LEU A 126 5.92 -1.06 -4.08
C LEU A 126 5.20 -1.71 -2.89
N LEU A 127 5.71 -1.48 -1.69
CA LEU A 127 5.03 -1.82 -0.46
C LEU A 127 4.34 -0.57 0.11
N VAL A 128 3.01 -0.62 0.23
CA VAL A 128 2.25 0.39 0.97
C VAL A 128 1.96 -0.12 2.37
N VAL A 129 2.35 0.65 3.38
CA VAL A 129 2.02 0.38 4.77
C VAL A 129 0.98 1.39 5.24
N ASP A 130 -0.25 0.93 5.45
CA ASP A 130 -1.32 1.75 6.02
C ASP A 130 -1.32 1.60 7.56
N GLU A 131 -1.77 2.66 8.24
CA GLU A 131 -1.72 2.78 9.71
C GLU A 131 -0.30 2.58 10.29
N ALA A 132 0.73 3.05 9.57
CA ALA A 132 2.15 2.86 9.90
C ALA A 132 2.56 3.41 11.27
N GLN A 133 1.82 4.37 11.83
CA GLN A 133 2.05 4.86 13.21
C GLN A 133 1.83 3.78 14.28
N GLY A 134 1.14 2.68 13.94
CA GLY A 134 0.98 1.52 14.81
C GLY A 134 2.16 0.54 14.78
N LEU A 135 3.18 0.76 13.92
CA LEU A 135 4.32 -0.14 13.82
C LEU A 135 5.31 0.04 14.98
N PRO A 136 5.73 -1.04 15.64
CA PRO A 136 6.88 -1.01 16.54
C PRO A 136 8.15 -0.58 15.79
N ARG A 137 9.05 0.12 16.49
CA ARG A 137 10.34 0.56 15.94
C ARG A 137 11.13 -0.58 15.29
N LYS A 138 11.12 -1.77 15.90
CA LYS A 138 11.80 -2.95 15.34
C LYS A 138 11.26 -3.34 13.96
N SER A 139 9.94 -3.27 13.76
CA SER A 139 9.31 -3.58 12.47
C SER A 139 9.69 -2.55 11.41
N ILE A 140 9.82 -1.27 11.77
CA ILE A 140 10.31 -0.22 10.86
C ILE A 140 11.77 -0.48 10.44
N GLU A 141 12.63 -0.88 11.40
CA GLU A 141 14.02 -1.21 11.07
C GLU A 141 14.14 -2.41 10.13
N GLU A 142 13.32 -3.46 10.30
CA GLU A 142 13.30 -4.58 9.35
C GLU A 142 12.89 -4.13 7.93
N LEU A 143 11.87 -3.28 7.81
CA LEU A 143 11.46 -2.73 6.51
C LEU A 143 12.55 -1.87 5.86
N ARG A 144 13.37 -1.18 6.67
CA ARG A 144 14.50 -0.37 6.19
C ARG A 144 15.64 -1.23 5.62
N MET A 145 15.75 -2.49 6.05
CA MET A 145 16.81 -3.41 5.62
C MET A 145 16.45 -4.22 4.37
N LEU A 146 15.19 -4.16 3.90
CA LEU A 146 14.74 -4.74 2.63
C LEU A 146 15.18 -3.88 1.44
#